data_AF-A0A0C3GQQ3-F1
#
_entry.id   AF-A0A0C3GQQ3-F1
#
_cell.length_a   1.000
_cell.length_b   1.000
_cell.length_c   1.000
_cell.angle_alpha   90.00
_cell.angle_beta   90.00
_cell.angle_gamma   90.00
#
_symmetry.space_group_name_H-M   'P 1'
#
loop_
_entity.id
_entity.type
_entity.pdbx_description
1 polymer ?
#
loop_
_entity_poly.entity_id
_entity_poly.type
_entity_poly.pdbx_seq_one_letter_code
_entity_poly.pdbx_strand_id
1 'polypeptide(L)' 'MFKDSAGIAWSTGSGWVMRQTALEEIGGLPAKSLTEDLLCGKLLLGGGWRSAYVLETLQWGLVPDTYHAHVR' A
#
# COMPACT_ATOMS: atom_id res chain seq x y z
N MET A 1 -9.96 -5.69 6.95
CA MET A 1 -11.14 -5.53 7.83
C MET A 1 -10.81 -4.67 9.06
N PHE A 2 -10.05 -5.13 10.07
CA PHE A 2 -9.79 -4.33 11.29
C PHE A 2 -9.11 -2.96 11.04
N LYS A 3 -8.04 -2.93 10.25
CA LYS A 3 -7.31 -1.69 9.92
C LYS A 3 -8.17 -0.69 9.14
N ASP A 4 -9.07 -1.20 8.31
CA ASP A 4 -10.00 -0.39 7.53
C ASP A 4 -11.09 0.21 8.44
N SER A 5 -11.65 -0.59 9.36
CA SER A 5 -12.57 -0.10 10.39
C SER A 5 -11.95 0.96 11.30
N ALA A 6 -10.62 0.94 11.47
CA ALA A 6 -9.87 1.96 12.20
C ALA A 6 -9.45 3.17 11.33
N GLY A 7 -9.85 3.23 10.06
CA GLY A 7 -9.52 4.32 9.13
C GLY A 7 -8.04 4.40 8.75
N ILE A 8 -7.29 3.32 8.96
CA ILE A 8 -5.85 3.22 8.74
C ILE A 8 -5.53 2.13 7.72
N ALA A 9 -6.35 2.00 6.67
CA ALA A 9 -5.98 1.16 5.54
C ALA A 9 -4.76 1.77 4.85
N TRP A 10 -3.74 0.97 4.57
CA TRP A 10 -2.56 1.40 3.82
C TRP A 10 -2.15 0.32 2.84
N SER A 11 -1.40 0.70 1.81
CA SER A 11 -0.94 -0.24 0.80
C SER A 11 0.04 -1.27 1.39
N THR A 12 -0.17 -2.53 1.05
CA THR A 12 0.69 -3.66 1.43
C THR A 12 1.32 -4.32 0.21
N GLY A 13 1.54 -3.54 -0.85
CA GLY A 13 2.25 -3.96 -2.04
C GLY A 13 1.50 -3.57 -3.30
N SER A 14 1.08 -4.57 -4.05
CA SER A 14 0.30 -4.42 -5.29
C SER A 14 -1.21 -4.38 -5.02
N GLY A 15 -1.99 -4.00 -6.03
CA GLY A 15 -3.46 -4.07 -5.96
C GLY A 15 -4.14 -2.88 -5.28
N TRP A 16 -3.50 -1.71 -5.28
CA TRP A 16 -4.06 -0.49 -4.72
C TRP A 16 -4.11 0.62 -5.77
N VAL A 17 -5.03 1.55 -5.57
CA VAL A 17 -5.20 2.75 -6.39
C VAL A 17 -5.17 3.97 -5.49
N MET A 18 -4.68 5.08 -6.02
CA MET A 18 -4.65 6.36 -5.32
C MET A 18 -4.97 7.51 -6.26
N ARG A 19 -5.39 8.62 -5.67
CA ARG A 19 -5.57 9.87 -6.41
C ARG A 19 -4.20 10.43 -6.75
N GLN A 20 -4.00 10.78 -8.02
CA GLN A 20 -2.75 11.40 -8.48
C GLN A 20 -2.45 12.70 -7.72
N THR A 21 -3.46 13.54 -7.46
CA THR A 21 -3.30 14.79 -6.70
C THR A 21 -2.77 14.54 -5.29
N ALA A 22 -3.24 13.47 -4.63
CA ALA A 22 -2.79 13.11 -3.30
C ALA A 22 -1.31 12.66 -3.30
N LEU A 23 -0.89 11.98 -4.38
CA LEU A 23 0.51 11.61 -4.59
C LEU A 23 1.40 12.83 -4.81
N GLU A 24 0.94 13.79 -5.61
CA GLU A 24 1.66 15.04 -5.86
C GLU A 24 1.82 15.87 -4.58
N GLU A 25 0.78 15.92 -3.74
CA GLU A 25 0.80 16.62 -2.44
C GLU A 25 1.84 16.05 -1.46
N ILE A 26 2.06 14.73 -1.46
CA ILE A 26 3.10 14.10 -0.62
C ILE A 26 4.50 14.14 -1.24
N GLY A 27 4.66 14.77 -2.41
CA GLY A 27 5.94 14.90 -3.11
C GLY A 27 6.31 13.72 -3.99
N GLY A 28 5.34 12.90 -4.40
CA GLY A 28 5.55 11.73 -5.26
C GLY A 28 5.71 10.42 -4.49
N LEU A 29 6.04 9.34 -5.22
CA LEU A 29 6.24 8.03 -4.62
C LEU A 29 7.56 8.02 -3.81
N PRO A 30 7.54 7.65 -2.53
CA PRO A 30 8.71 7.75 -1.67
C PRO A 30 9.73 6.63 -1.95
N ALA A 31 10.78 6.92 -2.73
CA ALA A 31 11.77 5.94 -3.17
C ALA A 31 12.87 5.56 -2.13
N LYS A 32 12.82 6.12 -0.91
CA LYS A 32 13.89 5.97 0.10
C LYS A 32 13.68 4.77 1.05
N SER A 33 12.64 3.98 0.85
CA SER A 33 12.29 2.85 1.70
C SER A 33 12.21 1.58 0.88
N LEU A 34 12.62 0.44 1.46
CA LEU A 34 12.34 -0.89 0.91
C LEU A 34 10.84 -1.22 0.94
N THR A 35 10.08 -0.51 1.79
CA THR A 35 8.63 -0.59 1.90
C THR A 35 8.03 0.74 1.49
N GLU A 36 8.30 1.16 0.24
CA GLU A 36 7.87 2.43 -0.32
C GLU A 36 6.34 2.58 -0.34
N ASP A 37 5.63 1.48 -0.55
CA ASP A 37 4.18 1.34 -0.55
C ASP A 37 3.56 1.67 0.82
N LEU A 38 4.13 1.11 1.89
CA LEU A 38 3.70 1.33 3.26
C LEU A 38 4.03 2.76 3.69
N LEU A 39 5.21 3.26 3.32
CA LEU A 39 5.59 4.65 3.57
C LEU A 39 4.66 5.62 2.85
N CYS A 40 4.33 5.35 1.58
CA CYS A 40 3.37 6.14 0.80
C CYS A 40 2.00 6.19 1.48
N GLY A 41 1.45 5.04 1.88
CA GLY A 41 0.18 4.97 2.59
C GLY A 41 0.18 5.76 3.90
N LYS A 42 1.29 5.71 4.67
CA LYS A 42 1.44 6.51 5.89
C LYS A 42 1.49 8.01 5.62
N LEU A 43 2.20 8.45 4.57
CA LEU A 43 2.28 9.86 4.20
C LEU A 43 0.91 10.39 3.75
N LEU A 44 0.16 9.61 2.98
CA LEU A 44 -1.20 9.96 2.57
C LEU A 44 -2.11 10.15 3.80
N LEU A 45 -2.12 9.17 4.71
CA LEU A 45 -2.89 9.26 5.96
C LEU A 45 -2.45 10.45 6.83
N GLY A 46 -1.14 10.67 6.96
CA GLY A 46 -0.57 11.80 7.69
C GLY A 46 -0.88 13.16 7.05
N GLY A 47 -1.07 13.19 5.73
CA GLY A 47 -1.54 14.36 4.97
C GLY A 47 -3.06 14.59 5.05
N GLY A 48 -3.79 13.80 5.84
CA GLY A 48 -5.24 13.93 6.02
C GLY A 48 -6.09 13.24 4.95
N TRP A 49 -5.47 12.50 4.03
CA TRP A 49 -6.20 11.67 3.08
C TRP A 49 -6.80 10.45 3.79
N ARG A 50 -7.94 10.00 3.27
CA ARG A 50 -8.63 8.80 3.75
C ARG A 50 -8.37 7.64 2.80
N SER A 51 -8.29 6.46 3.37
CA SER A 51 -8.17 5.20 2.66
C SER A 51 -9.36 4.30 2.97
N ALA A 52 -9.62 3.35 2.08
CA ALA A 52 -10.62 2.31 2.26
C ALA A 52 -10.10 1.00 1.67
N TYR A 53 -10.49 -0.12 2.25
CA TYR A 53 -10.15 -1.46 1.78
C TYR A 53 -11.37 -2.15 1.16
N VAL A 54 -11.23 -2.62 -0.07
CA VAL A 54 -12.27 -3.41 -0.74
C VAL A 54 -12.05 -4.88 -0.40
N LEU A 55 -13.02 -5.51 0.27
CA LEU A 55 -12.97 -6.92 0.66
C LEU A 55 -13.41 -7.83 -0.51
N GLU A 56 -12.73 -7.70 -1.64
CA GLU A 56 -12.96 -8.52 -2.85
C GLU A 56 -11.62 -9.00 -3.40
N THR A 57 -11.58 -10.25 -3.88
CA THR A 57 -10.39 -10.80 -4.53
C THR A 57 -10.30 -10.28 -5.96
N LEU A 58 -9.52 -9.21 -6.17
CA LEU A 58 -9.34 -8.58 -7.47
C LEU A 58 -7.97 -8.86 -8.11
N GLN A 59 -7.05 -9.50 -7.39
CA GLN A 59 -5.69 -9.78 -7.86
C GLN A 59 -5.24 -11.19 -7.46
N TRP A 60 -4.56 -11.87 -8.37
CA TRP A 60 -3.91 -13.16 -8.15
C TRP A 60 -2.41 -13.01 -8.40
N GLY A 61 -1.62 -13.16 -7.33
CA GLY A 61 -0.16 -13.13 -7.40
C GLY A 61 0.44 -14.52 -7.53
N LEU A 62 1.69 -14.57 -7.96
CA LEU A 62 2.52 -15.77 -7.88
C LEU A 62 3.29 -15.78 -6.55
N VAL A 63 3.57 -16.98 -6.06
CA VAL A 63 4.46 -17.20 -4.91
C VAL A 63 5.81 -17.74 -5.40
N PRO A 64 6.93 -17.49 -4.70
CA PRO A 64 8.21 -18.03 -5.11
C PRO A 64 8.22 -19.57 -5.15
N ASP A 65 8.70 -20.15 -6.25
CA ASP A 65 8.64 -21.61 -6.47
C ASP A 65 9.60 -22.44 -5.60
N THR A 66 10.52 -21.79 -4.87
CA THR A 66 11.52 -22.47 -4.05
C THR A 66 11.60 -21.90 -2.64
N TYR A 67 11.99 -22.75 -1.68
CA TYR A 67 12.22 -22.32 -0.30
C TYR A 67 13.27 -21.22 -0.21
N HIS A 68 14.38 -21.36 -0.94
CA HIS A 68 15.46 -20.38 -0.95
C HIS A 68 15.00 -19.00 -1.45
N ALA A 69 14.04 -18.95 -2.39
CA ALA A 69 13.47 -17.68 -2.84
C ALA A 69 12.50 -17.05 -1.81
N HIS A 70 11.91 -17.85 -0.91
CA HIS A 70 11.03 -17.36 0.16
C HIS A 70 11.79 -16.75 1.36
N VAL A 71 13.05 -17.12 1.58
CA VAL A 71 13.88 -16.59 2.69
C VAL A 71 14.80 -15.43 2.27
N ARG A 72 14.70 -14.97 1.02
CA ARG A 72 15.50 -13.87 0.48
C ARG A 72 14.83 -12.51 0.62
#